data_AF-A0A0P6YW37-F1
#
_entry.id   AF-A0A0P6YW37-F1
#
_cell.length_a   1.000
_cell.length_b   1.000
_cell.length_c   1.000
_cell.angle_alpha   90.00
_cell.angle_beta   90.00
_cell.angle_gamma   90.00
#
_symmetry.space_group_name_H-M   'P 1'
#
loop_
_entity.id
_entity.type
_entity.pdbx_description
1 polymer ?
#
loop_
_entity_poly.entity_id
_entity_poly.type
_entity_poly.pdbx_seq_one_letter_code
_entity_poly.pdbx_strand_id
1 'polypeptide(L)'
;MDIVWALRGYISFYQTITQYRTGFIVAPFEEVVSNFGQVIVQTNERFGTRFVPFEHTEENIQRAFALVEDMDMKDRKKGKVTETTEGRPSWMREELKARKKSELDNPMAKVLLQKARLICKLEIALNAF
;
A
#
# COMPACT_ATOMS: atom_id res chain seq x y z
N MET A 1 5.60 11.75 -13.03
CA MET A 1 4.16 11.44 -13.18
C MET A 1 3.36 12.53 -12.47
N ASP A 2 2.42 13.13 -13.21
CA ASP A 2 1.54 14.18 -12.73
C ASP A 2 0.45 13.63 -11.78
N ILE A 3 0.05 14.40 -10.77
CA ILE A 3 -0.85 13.96 -9.69
C ILE A 3 -2.27 13.64 -10.20
N VAL A 4 -2.76 14.33 -11.22
CA VAL A 4 -4.09 14.10 -11.79
C VAL A 4 -4.09 12.75 -12.49
N TRP A 5 -3.05 12.46 -13.27
CA TRP A 5 -2.87 11.15 -13.89
C TRP A 5 -2.75 10.02 -12.87
N ALA A 6 -2.05 10.25 -11.75
CA ALA A 6 -1.98 9.30 -10.66
C ALA A 6 -3.35 9.00 -10.03
N LEU A 7 -4.15 10.04 -9.77
CA LEU A 7 -5.49 9.88 -9.22
C LEU A 7 -6.45 9.19 -10.21
N ARG A 8 -6.37 9.51 -11.50
CA ARG A 8 -7.14 8.81 -12.54
C ARG A 8 -6.77 7.33 -12.61
N GLY A 9 -5.48 7.01 -12.55
CA GLY A 9 -5.00 5.63 -12.50
C GLY A 9 -5.52 4.87 -11.27
N TYR A 10 -5.43 5.48 -10.10
CA TYR A 10 -5.98 4.91 -8.85
C TYR A 10 -7.48 4.61 -8.99
N ILE A 11 -8.26 5.60 -9.43
CA ILE A 11 -9.71 5.45 -9.62
C ILE A 11 -10.00 4.34 -10.63
N SER A 12 -9.35 4.36 -11.80
CA SER A 12 -9.58 3.37 -12.84
C SER A 12 -9.28 1.96 -12.33
N PHE A 13 -8.14 1.77 -11.66
CA PHE A 13 -7.74 0.47 -11.13
C PHE A 13 -8.80 -0.09 -10.18
N TYR A 14 -9.14 0.68 -9.13
CA TYR A 14 -10.09 0.20 -8.12
C TYR A 14 -11.49 -0.01 -8.70
N GLN A 15 -11.98 0.90 -9.56
CA GLN A 15 -13.28 0.70 -10.23
C GLN A 15 -13.30 -0.56 -11.10
N THR A 16 -12.20 -0.89 -11.78
CA THR A 16 -12.11 -2.09 -12.61
C THR A 16 -12.12 -3.37 -11.79
N ILE A 17 -11.42 -3.39 -10.64
CA ILE A 17 -11.33 -4.60 -9.82
C ILE A 17 -12.52 -4.80 -8.88
N THR A 18 -13.33 -3.77 -8.59
CA THR A 18 -14.52 -3.86 -7.70
C THR A 18 -15.46 -5.02 -8.07
N GLN A 19 -15.60 -5.33 -9.36
CA GLN A 19 -16.45 -6.44 -9.82
C GLN A 19 -15.91 -7.82 -9.42
N TYR A 20 -14.61 -7.93 -9.11
CA TYR A 20 -13.90 -9.14 -8.71
C TYR A 20 -13.60 -9.16 -7.20
N ARG A 21 -14.33 -8.38 -6.39
CA ARG A 21 -14.09 -8.21 -4.94
C ARG A 21 -14.02 -9.49 -4.11
N THR A 22 -14.59 -10.59 -4.60
CA THR A 22 -14.50 -11.90 -3.92
C THR A 22 -13.15 -12.60 -4.14
N GLY A 23 -12.36 -12.15 -5.12
CA GLY A 23 -11.05 -12.69 -5.47
C GLY A 23 -9.87 -12.01 -4.78
N PHE A 24 -10.12 -11.03 -3.91
CA PHE A 24 -9.07 -10.35 -3.13
C PHE A 24 -9.63 -9.88 -1.77
N ILE A 25 -8.72 -9.34 -0.95
CA ILE A 25 -9.01 -8.70 0.33
C ILE A 25 -8.44 -7.30 0.29
N VAL A 26 -9.18 -6.33 0.85
CA VAL A 26 -8.76 -4.93 0.98
C VAL A 26 -8.54 -4.60 2.45
N ALA A 27 -7.28 -4.56 2.86
CA ALA A 27 -6.91 -4.15 4.21
C ALA A 27 -6.47 -2.67 4.24
N PRO A 28 -6.92 -1.87 5.23
CA PRO A 28 -6.39 -0.54 5.49
C PRO A 28 -4.86 -0.58 5.66
N PHE A 29 -4.17 0.44 5.17
CA PHE A 29 -2.71 0.52 5.28
C PHE A 29 -2.25 0.45 6.73
N GLU A 30 -2.95 1.14 7.63
CA GLU A 30 -2.67 1.17 9.06
C GLU A 30 -2.76 -0.22 9.70
N GLU A 31 -3.74 -1.05 9.30
CA GLU A 31 -3.87 -2.43 9.76
C GLU A 31 -2.74 -3.30 9.21
N VAL A 32 -2.39 -3.14 7.94
CA VAL A 32 -1.30 -3.90 7.30
C VAL A 32 0.03 -3.66 8.02
N VAL A 33 0.33 -2.41 8.40
CA VAL A 33 1.62 -2.08 9.04
C VAL A 33 1.67 -2.35 10.54
N SER A 34 0.52 -2.44 11.22
CA SER A 34 0.47 -2.63 12.69
C SER A 34 -0.01 -4.02 13.13
N ASN A 35 -0.72 -4.73 12.25
CA ASN A 35 -1.34 -6.01 12.56
C ASN A 35 -1.52 -6.88 11.31
N PHE A 36 -0.42 -7.10 10.59
CA PHE A 36 -0.43 -7.94 9.38
C PHE A 36 -0.93 -9.38 9.63
N GLY A 37 -0.79 -9.89 10.86
CA GLY A 37 -1.30 -11.19 11.26
C GLY A 37 -2.81 -11.34 11.04
N GLN A 38 -3.60 -10.30 11.34
CA GLN A 38 -5.04 -10.32 11.11
C GLN A 38 -5.41 -10.37 9.62
N VAL A 39 -4.64 -9.68 8.77
CA VAL A 39 -4.82 -9.76 7.31
C VAL A 39 -4.59 -11.18 6.80
N ILE A 40 -3.60 -11.89 7.35
CA ILE A 40 -3.35 -13.30 7.03
C ILE A 40 -4.47 -14.22 7.52
N VAL A 41 -5.04 -13.97 8.71
CA VAL A 41 -6.21 -14.71 9.22
C VAL A 41 -7.40 -14.54 8.27
N GLN A 42 -7.75 -13.30 7.90
CA GLN A 42 -8.83 -13.03 6.94
C GLN A 42 -8.58 -13.69 5.58
N THR A 43 -7.31 -13.72 5.14
CA THR A 43 -6.90 -14.41 3.90
C THR A 43 -7.17 -15.92 3.99
N ASN A 44 -6.79 -16.53 5.11
CA ASN A 44 -7.04 -17.95 5.35
C ASN A 44 -8.53 -18.28 5.39
N GLU A 45 -9.33 -17.46 6.07
CA GLU A 45 -10.77 -17.63 6.16
C GLU A 45 -11.45 -17.52 4.79
N ARG A 46 -11.09 -16.50 4.00
CA ARG A 46 -11.70 -16.25 2.70
C ARG A 46 -11.34 -17.29 1.65
N PHE A 47 -10.06 -17.68 1.58
CA PHE A 47 -9.56 -18.53 0.50
C PHE A 47 -9.30 -19.98 0.92
N GLY A 48 -9.57 -20.34 2.18
CA GLY A 48 -9.32 -21.68 2.71
C GLY A 48 -7.82 -22.03 2.81
N THR A 49 -6.96 -21.02 2.88
CA THR A 49 -5.50 -21.20 3.00
C THR A 49 -5.08 -21.47 4.45
N ARG A 50 -3.81 -21.85 4.64
CA ARG A 50 -3.23 -22.15 5.96
C ARG A 50 -1.90 -21.43 6.17
N PHE A 51 -1.83 -20.16 5.76
CA PHE A 51 -0.67 -19.34 6.01
C PHE A 51 -0.52 -19.07 7.51
N VAL A 52 0.70 -19.07 8.01
CA VAL A 52 0.98 -18.77 9.41
C VAL A 52 0.81 -17.26 9.63
N PRO A 53 -0.07 -16.80 10.55
CA PRO A 53 -0.21 -15.38 10.85
C PRO A 53 1.12 -14.77 11.33
N PHE A 54 1.41 -13.55 10.88
CA PHE A 54 2.58 -12.82 11.36
C PHE A 54 2.38 -12.32 12.79
N GLU A 55 3.31 -12.65 13.68
CA GLU A 55 3.33 -12.13 15.04
C GLU A 55 4.07 -10.78 15.07
N HIS A 56 3.36 -9.71 15.43
CA HIS A 56 3.87 -8.35 15.39
C HIS A 56 4.73 -8.00 16.63
N THR A 57 5.79 -8.78 16.85
CA THR A 57 6.81 -8.51 17.89
C THR A 57 7.93 -7.63 17.33
N GLU A 58 8.62 -6.92 18.22
CA GLU A 58 9.75 -6.05 17.84
C GLU A 58 10.84 -6.83 17.10
N GLU A 59 11.15 -8.05 17.54
CA GLU A 59 12.14 -8.92 16.92
C GLU A 59 11.75 -9.31 15.49
N ASN A 60 10.47 -9.64 15.27
CA ASN A 60 9.97 -10.00 13.95
C ASN A 60 9.94 -8.80 13.00
N ILE A 61 9.62 -7.61 13.50
CA ILE A 61 9.68 -6.36 12.74
C ILE A 61 11.12 -6.06 12.32
N GLN A 62 12.08 -6.15 13.25
CA GLN A 62 13.50 -5.95 12.95
C GLN A 62 14.02 -6.93 11.91
N ARG A 63 13.61 -8.20 12.00
CA ARG A 63 13.92 -9.21 10.98
C ARG A 63 13.32 -8.87 9.61
N ALA A 64 12.08 -8.39 9.57
CA ALA A 64 11.46 -7.97 8.32
C ALA A 64 12.21 -6.79 7.68
N PHE A 65 12.59 -5.78 8.46
CA PHE A 65 13.41 -4.67 7.96
C PHE A 65 14.78 -5.13 7.48
N ALA A 66 15.47 -6.01 8.22
CA ALA A 66 16.76 -6.55 7.80
C ALA A 66 16.67 -7.30 6.45
N LEU A 67 15.56 -8.02 6.20
CA LEU A 67 15.31 -8.67 4.91
C LEU A 67 15.13 -7.65 3.78
N VAL A 68 14.36 -6.58 4.02
CA VAL A 68 14.19 -5.48 3.05
C VAL A 68 15.52 -4.83 2.72
N GLU A 69 16.36 -4.57 3.72
CA GLU A 69 17.69 -3.98 3.51
C GLU A 69 18.62 -4.89 2.72
N ASP A 70 18.63 -6.19 3.00
CA ASP A 70 19.42 -7.16 2.24
C ASP A 70 18.97 -7.24 0.76
N MET A 71 17.65 -7.20 0.52
CA MET A 71 17.09 -7.14 -0.84
C MET A 71 17.51 -5.85 -1.56
N ASP A 72 17.36 -4.69 -0.91
CA ASP A 72 17.77 -3.39 -1.46
C ASP A 72 19.28 -3.37 -1.78
N MET A 73 20.12 -3.95 -0.92
CA MET A 73 21.57 -4.08 -1.16
C MET A 73 21.89 -4.97 -2.36
N LYS A 74 21.17 -6.09 -2.52
CA LYS A 74 21.35 -7.01 -3.66
C LYS A 74 20.95 -6.35 -4.98
N ASP A 75 19.88 -5.56 -4.98
CA ASP A 75 19.44 -4.85 -6.17
C ASP A 75 20.39 -3.69 -6.53
N ARG A 76 20.92 -2.97 -5.52
CA ARG A 76 21.96 -1.93 -5.70
C ARG A 76 23.21 -2.48 -6.39
N LYS A 77 23.62 -3.71 -6.05
CA LYS A 77 24.76 -4.39 -6.68
C LYS A 77 24.53 -4.74 -8.15
N LYS A 78 23.28 -4.79 -8.64
CA LYS A 78 22.93 -5.11 -10.03
C LYS A 78 22.79 -3.89 -10.95
N GLY A 79 22.88 -2.66 -10.43
CA GLY A 79 22.70 -1.42 -11.19
C GLY A 79 21.92 -0.36 -10.41
N LYS A 80 21.68 0.83 -11.01
CA LYS A 80 21.12 2.03 -10.36
C LYS A 80 19.80 1.74 -9.61
N VAL A 81 19.90 1.42 -8.33
CA VAL A 81 18.82 1.65 -7.38
C VAL A 81 18.87 3.14 -7.03
N THR A 82 17.90 3.88 -7.55
CA THR A 82 17.59 5.23 -7.05
C THR A 82 16.89 5.09 -5.70
N GLU A 83 17.15 6.02 -4.76
CA GLU A 83 16.51 6.04 -3.44
C GLU A 83 14.97 6.07 -3.50
N THR A 84 14.38 6.45 -4.64
CA THR A 84 12.94 6.36 -4.92
C THR A 84 12.41 4.92 -4.98
N THR A 85 13.31 3.94 -5.15
CA THR A 85 13.02 2.51 -5.32
C THR A 85 13.19 1.73 -4.01
N GLU A 86 13.79 2.31 -2.97
CA GLU A 86 13.93 1.68 -1.65
C GLU A 86 12.57 1.52 -0.96
N GLY A 87 12.33 0.32 -0.44
CA GLY A 87 11.08 -0.06 0.22
C GLY A 87 10.94 0.47 1.65
N ARG A 88 12.05 0.90 2.28
CA ARG A 88 12.05 1.39 3.66
C ARG A 88 11.58 2.85 3.78
N PRO A 89 11.04 3.25 4.95
CA PRO A 89 10.87 4.66 5.28
C PRO A 89 12.21 5.39 5.19
N SER A 90 12.23 6.55 4.53
CA SER A 90 13.42 7.39 4.44
C SER A 90 13.03 8.86 4.41
N TRP A 91 13.92 9.71 4.93
CA TRP A 91 13.74 11.16 4.94
C TRP A 91 13.50 11.71 3.51
N MET A 92 14.19 11.15 2.51
CA MET A 92 14.03 11.52 1.11
C MET A 92 12.61 11.22 0.60
N ARG A 93 12.02 10.06 0.97
CA ARG A 93 10.64 9.72 0.61
C ARG A 93 9.64 10.65 1.30
N GLU A 94 9.89 11.03 2.54
CA GLU A 94 9.06 11.99 3.26
C GLU A 94 9.12 13.37 2.62
N GLU A 95 10.30 13.83 2.23
CA GLU A 95 10.49 15.10 1.54
C GLU A 95 9.78 15.10 0.17
N LEU A 96 9.90 14.02 -0.60
CA LEU A 96 9.19 13.88 -1.88
C LEU A 96 7.66 13.89 -1.70
N LYS A 97 7.14 13.21 -0.67
CA LYS A 97 5.71 13.27 -0.31
C LYS A 97 5.30 14.70 0.04
N ALA A 98 6.10 15.41 0.84
CA ALA A 98 5.83 16.78 1.24
C ALA A 98 5.82 17.73 0.04
N ARG A 99 6.82 17.63 -0.84
CA ARG A 99 6.93 18.43 -2.08
C ARG A 99 5.73 18.23 -3.01
N LYS A 100 5.23 17.00 -3.13
CA LYS A 100 4.04 16.69 -3.95
C LYS A 100 2.72 17.07 -3.29
N LYS A 101 2.69 17.32 -1.98
CA LYS A 101 1.45 17.59 -1.25
C LYS A 101 0.74 18.84 -1.78
N SER A 102 1.49 19.87 -2.20
CA SER A 102 0.92 21.08 -2.81
C SER A 102 0.29 20.84 -4.18
N GLU A 103 0.71 19.81 -4.92
CA GLU A 103 0.08 19.45 -6.21
C GLU A 103 -1.38 19.00 -6.02
N LEU A 104 -1.73 18.48 -4.83
CA LEU A 104 -3.10 18.11 -4.48
C LEU A 104 -4.03 19.33 -4.31
N ASP A 105 -3.49 20.55 -4.21
CA ASP A 105 -4.31 21.75 -4.08
C ASP A 105 -4.98 22.19 -5.38
N ASN A 106 -4.55 21.62 -6.51
CA ASN A 106 -5.19 21.81 -7.80
C ASN A 106 -6.70 21.44 -7.75
N PRO A 107 -7.62 22.26 -8.31
CA PRO A 107 -9.06 21.98 -8.27
C PRO A 107 -9.47 20.62 -8.84
N MET A 108 -8.88 20.21 -9.96
CA MET A 108 -9.14 18.89 -10.56
C MET A 108 -8.58 17.76 -9.69
N ALA A 109 -7.40 17.95 -9.10
CA ALA A 109 -6.84 16.98 -8.15
C ALA A 109 -7.73 16.81 -6.92
N LYS A 110 -8.32 17.90 -6.38
CA LYS A 110 -9.26 17.82 -5.24
C LYS A 110 -10.50 16.99 -5.55
N VAL A 111 -11.11 17.21 -6.71
CA VAL A 111 -12.29 16.45 -7.16
C VAL A 111 -11.96 14.96 -7.29
N LEU A 112 -10.85 14.64 -7.97
CA LEU A 112 -10.42 13.25 -8.15
C LEU A 112 -10.03 12.60 -6.83
N LEU A 113 -9.37 13.32 -5.92
CA LEU A 113 -9.00 12.82 -4.60
C LEU A 113 -10.23 12.47 -3.75
N GLN A 114 -11.28 13.29 -3.79
CA GLN A 114 -12.53 12.98 -3.12
C GLN A 114 -13.16 11.69 -3.67
N LYS A 115 -13.19 11.53 -4.99
CA LYS A 115 -13.67 10.30 -5.63
C LYS A 115 -12.83 9.07 -5.24
N ALA A 116 -11.51 9.19 -5.26
CA ALA A 116 -10.59 8.12 -4.86
C ALA A 116 -10.80 7.69 -3.40
N ARG A 117 -10.99 8.66 -2.48
CA ARG A 117 -11.29 8.40 -1.07
C ARG A 117 -12.62 7.67 -0.89
N LEU A 118 -13.65 8.02 -1.65
CA LEU A 118 -14.94 7.34 -1.59
C LEU A 118 -14.83 5.88 -2.01
N ILE A 119 -14.14 5.61 -3.13
CA ILE A 119 -13.90 4.24 -3.60
C ILE A 119 -13.15 3.44 -2.54
N CYS A 120 -12.04 3.97 -2.00
CA CYS A 120 -11.26 3.30 -0.97
C CYS A 120 -12.11 2.95 0.27
N LYS A 121 -12.92 3.90 0.76
CA LYS A 121 -13.82 3.66 1.89
C LYS A 121 -14.87 2.60 1.59
N LEU A 122 -15.45 2.60 0.38
CA LEU A 122 -16.43 1.60 -0.03
C LEU A 122 -15.81 0.21 -0.09
N GLU A 123 -14.62 0.07 -0.68
CA GLU A 123 -13.93 -1.22 -0.75
C GLU A 123 -13.58 -1.75 0.64
N ILE A 124 -13.09 -0.91 1.55
CA ILE A 124 -12.82 -1.31 2.95
C ILE A 124 -14.12 -1.75 3.66
N ALA A 125 -15.21 -0.98 3.52
CA ALA A 125 -16.48 -1.30 4.16
C ALA A 125 -17.13 -2.58 3.60
N LEU A 126 -16.99 -2.83 2.29
CA LEU A 126 -17.51 -4.03 1.63
C LEU A 126 -16.62 -5.26 1.85
N ASN A 127 -15.38 -5.07 2.27
CA ASN A 127 -14.48 -6.16 2.64
C ASN A 127 -14.84 -6.80 4.00
N ALA A 128 -15.77 -6.20 4.76
CA ALA A 128 -16.23 -6.66 6.07
C ALA A 128 -17.28 -7.79 6.03
N PHE A 129 -17.48 -8.45 4.88
CA PHE A 129 -18.40 -9.58 4.71
C PHE A 129 -17.76 -10.71 3.89
#